data_AF-A0A970E5N3-F1
#
_entry.id   AF-A0A970E5N3-F1
#
_cell.length_a   1.000
_cell.length_b   1.000
_cell.length_c   1.000
_cell.angle_alpha   90.00
_cell.angle_beta   90.00
_cell.angle_gamma   90.00
#
_symmetry.space_group_name_H-M   'P 1'
#
loop_
_entity.id
_entity.type
_entity.pdbx_description
1 polymer ?
#
loop_
_entity_poly.entity_id
_entity_poly.type
_entity_poly.pdbx_seq_one_letter_code
_entity_poly.pdbx_strand_id
1 'polypeptide(L)'
;MECKFDKALLQALIDNSIEPLEMIFLSEHLKVCSSCVEDLEALYTVDKTLKSLFQGFTGHEDKLSTMTELTIDNIFAEIEQEKKLKDFINDTVRMNSIILENSSRFLEYIPGVPFIRRKVRTKYKNARISLLPLNRKKAK
;
A
#
# COMPACT_ATOMS: atom_id res chain seq x y z
N MET A 1 43.59 -23.48 20.47
CA MET A 1 42.43 -23.67 21.37
C MET A 1 41.21 -23.32 20.54
N GLU A 2 40.37 -24.29 20.19
CA GLU A 2 39.19 -24.03 19.38
C GLU A 2 38.17 -23.24 20.21
N CYS A 3 37.97 -21.97 19.84
CA CYS A 3 36.94 -21.16 20.44
C CYS A 3 35.56 -21.70 20.00
N LYS A 4 34.71 -22.09 20.96
CA LYS A 4 33.32 -22.54 20.73
C LYS A 4 32.30 -21.40 20.82
N PHE A 5 32.77 -20.15 20.85
CA PHE A 5 31.90 -19.00 20.96
C PHE A 5 31.11 -18.81 19.68
N ASP A 6 29.85 -18.39 19.82
CA ASP A 6 28.96 -18.21 18.69
C ASP A 6 29.40 -16.99 17.86
N LYS A 7 29.86 -17.24 16.64
CA LYS A 7 30.30 -16.19 15.71
C LYS A 7 29.13 -15.31 15.24
N ALA A 8 27.88 -15.75 15.39
CA ALA A 8 26.71 -14.94 15.09
C ALA A 8 26.63 -13.69 15.98
N LEU A 9 27.09 -13.78 17.24
CA LEU A 9 27.10 -12.65 18.16
C LEU A 9 28.10 -11.56 17.75
N LEU A 10 29.21 -11.93 17.09
CA LEU A 10 30.17 -10.97 16.54
C LEU A 10 29.56 -10.17 15.39
N GLN A 11 28.78 -10.83 14.53
CA GLN A 11 28.05 -10.17 13.43
C GLN A 11 26.93 -9.28 13.98
N ALA A 12 26.15 -9.77 14.95
CA ALA A 12 25.10 -8.99 15.60
C ALA A 12 25.63 -7.72 16.29
N LEU A 13 26.85 -7.75 16.81
CA LEU A 13 27.51 -6.57 17.36
C LEU A 13 27.83 -5.53 16.28
N ILE A 14 28.28 -5.94 15.10
CA ILE A 14 28.61 -5.03 13.99
C ILE A 14 27.34 -4.43 13.38
N ASP A 15 26.28 -5.22 13.27
CA ASP A 15 24.98 -4.80 12.76
C ASP A 15 24.16 -3.98 13.77
N ASN A 16 24.69 -3.75 14.98
CA ASN A 16 24.00 -3.09 16.10
C ASN A 16 22.66 -3.75 16.47
N SER A 17 22.57 -5.08 16.30
CA SER A 17 21.36 -5.88 16.57
C SER A 17 21.49 -6.79 17.80
N ILE A 18 22.61 -6.70 18.53
CA ILE A 18 22.88 -7.54 19.71
C ILE A 18 21.99 -7.19 20.91
N GLU A 19 21.51 -8.21 21.61
CA GLU A 19 20.68 -8.02 22.80
C GLU A 19 21.54 -7.59 24.02
N PRO A 20 21.03 -6.77 24.96
CA PRO A 20 21.84 -6.24 26.07
C PRO A 20 22.49 -7.32 26.94
N LEU A 21 21.84 -8.47 27.09
CA LEU A 21 22.38 -9.61 27.85
C LEU A 21 23.55 -10.27 27.12
N GLU A 22 23.42 -10.47 25.82
CA GLU A 22 24.44 -11.08 24.97
C GLU A 22 25.68 -10.20 24.85
N MET A 23 25.50 -8.88 24.86
CA MET A 23 26.59 -7.90 24.87
C MET A 23 27.52 -8.07 26.08
N ILE A 24 26.97 -8.36 27.26
CA ILE A 24 27.77 -8.57 28.49
C ILE A 24 28.64 -9.82 28.33
N PHE A 25 28.06 -10.94 27.88
CA PHE A 25 28.80 -12.19 27.67
C PHE A 25 29.88 -12.06 26.60
N LEU A 26 29.56 -11.39 25.50
CA LEU A 26 30.51 -11.11 24.43
C LEU A 26 31.68 -10.25 24.93
N SER A 27 31.40 -9.20 25.72
CA SER A 27 32.43 -8.31 26.26
C SER A 27 33.41 -9.02 27.20
N GLU A 28 32.92 -9.94 28.03
CA GLU A 28 33.77 -10.76 28.90
C GLU A 28 34.55 -11.80 28.09
N HIS A 29 33.96 -12.36 27.04
CA HIS A 29 34.64 -13.30 26.16
C HIS A 29 35.78 -12.66 25.37
N LEU A 30 35.57 -11.44 24.85
CA LEU A 30 36.59 -10.68 24.11
C LEU A 30 37.81 -10.31 24.96
N LYS A 31 37.68 -10.20 26.29
CA LYS A 31 38.82 -9.98 27.19
C LYS A 31 39.76 -11.19 27.30
N VAL A 32 39.24 -12.39 27.06
CA VAL A 32 39.96 -13.65 27.29
C VAL A 32 40.38 -14.32 25.98
N CYS A 33 39.63 -14.13 24.90
CA CYS A 33 39.83 -14.83 23.63
C CYS A 33 40.41 -13.92 22.55
N SER A 34 41.71 -14.04 22.27
CA SER A 34 42.38 -13.26 21.21
C SER A 34 41.88 -13.59 19.81
N SER A 35 41.48 -14.84 19.53
CA SER A 35 40.99 -15.23 18.20
C SER A 35 39.67 -14.55 17.85
N CYS A 36 38.78 -14.33 18.83
CA CYS A 36 37.53 -13.62 18.59
C CYS A 36 37.74 -12.12 18.39
N VAL A 37 38.82 -11.55 18.95
CA VAL A 37 39.20 -10.15 18.70
C VAL A 37 39.73 -9.99 17.28
N GLU A 38 40.58 -10.92 16.81
CA GLU A 38 41.07 -10.92 15.42
C GLU A 38 39.93 -11.10 14.41
N ASP A 39 39.00 -12.02 14.67
CA ASP A 39 37.81 -12.21 13.84
C ASP A 39 36.94 -10.94 13.80
N LEU A 40 36.78 -10.25 14.95
CA LEU A 40 36.00 -9.01 15.04
C LEU A 40 36.66 -7.87 14.25
N GLU A 41 37.97 -7.70 14.36
CA GLU A 41 38.72 -6.70 13.59
C GLU A 41 38.59 -6.95 12.08
N ALA A 42 38.70 -8.20 11.65
CA ALA A 42 38.51 -8.56 10.25
C ALA A 42 37.10 -8.18 9.77
N LEU A 43 36.06 -8.48 10.55
CA LEU A 43 34.69 -8.10 10.20
C LEU A 43 34.50 -6.57 10.14
N TYR A 44 35.09 -5.80 11.07
CA TYR A 44 35.06 -4.33 11.02
C TYR A 44 35.74 -3.77 9.77
N THR A 45 36.84 -4.38 9.31
CA THR A 45 37.50 -3.93 8.07
C THR A 45 36.61 -4.17 6.85
N VAL A 46 35.89 -5.30 6.80
CA VAL A 46 34.94 -5.59 5.71
C VAL A 46 33.76 -4.62 5.73
N ASP A 47 33.14 -4.39 6.89
CA ASP A 47 32.03 -3.45 7.00
C ASP A 47 32.44 -2.02 6.58
N LYS A 48 33.62 -1.57 7.00
CA LYS A 48 34.16 -0.27 6.62
C LYS A 48 34.44 -0.16 5.12
N THR A 49 34.99 -1.22 4.50
CA THR A 49 35.23 -1.21 3.05
C THR A 49 33.92 -1.19 2.28
N LEU A 50 32.91 -1.97 2.68
CA LEU A 50 31.57 -1.92 2.11
C LEU A 50 30.95 -0.53 2.23
N LYS A 51 30.95 0.07 3.42
CA LYS A 51 30.45 1.44 3.64
C LYS A 51 31.14 2.46 2.75
N SER A 52 32.46 2.34 2.55
CA SER A 52 33.20 3.24 1.66
C SER A 52 32.85 3.05 0.17
N LEU A 53 32.57 1.81 -0.26
CA LEU A 53 32.13 1.51 -1.62
C LEU A 53 30.74 2.11 -1.87
N PHE A 54 29.83 1.99 -0.90
CA PHE A 54 28.45 2.47 -1.04
C PHE A 54 28.29 3.98 -0.81
N GLN A 55 29.24 4.64 -0.14
CA GLN A 55 29.24 6.11 0.02
C GLN A 55 29.25 6.88 -1.32
N GLY A 56 29.71 6.26 -2.41
CA GLY A 56 29.67 6.85 -3.75
C GLY A 56 28.35 6.67 -4.51
N PHE A 57 27.44 5.81 -4.05
CA PHE A 57 26.22 5.45 -4.78
C PHE A 57 24.97 6.25 -4.38
N THR A 58 25.05 7.13 -3.39
CA THR A 58 23.91 7.91 -2.88
C THR A 58 23.44 9.04 -3.81
N GLY A 59 23.92 9.11 -5.05
CA GLY A 59 23.63 10.20 -6.00
C GLY A 59 22.74 9.83 -7.20
N HIS A 60 22.20 8.61 -7.27
CA HIS A 60 21.40 8.16 -8.42
C HIS A 60 19.91 7.93 -8.14
N GLU A 61 19.48 7.92 -6.88
CA GLU A 61 18.05 7.74 -6.54
C GLU A 61 17.19 8.90 -7.07
N ASP A 62 17.67 10.14 -6.94
CA ASP A 62 16.90 11.34 -7.37
C ASP A 62 16.66 11.37 -8.89
N LYS A 63 17.63 10.93 -9.69
CA LYS A 63 17.52 10.93 -11.16
C LYS A 63 16.58 9.84 -11.67
N LEU A 64 16.57 8.69 -11.03
CA LEU A 64 15.66 7.60 -11.37
C LEU A 64 14.23 7.97 -10.96
N SER A 65 14.03 8.51 -9.75
CA SER A 65 12.70 8.94 -9.29
C SER A 65 12.10 10.00 -10.19
N THR A 66 12.87 11.06 -10.48
CA THR A 66 12.42 12.14 -11.38
C THR A 66 12.13 11.63 -12.79
N MET A 67 12.96 10.71 -13.32
CA MET A 67 12.70 10.13 -14.63
C MET A 67 11.44 9.26 -14.65
N THR A 68 11.17 8.50 -13.58
CA THR A 68 9.92 7.72 -13.48
C THR A 68 8.70 8.61 -13.40
N GLU A 69 8.74 9.69 -12.62
CA GLU A 69 7.63 10.66 -12.50
C GLU A 69 7.33 11.31 -13.86
N LEU A 70 8.36 11.82 -14.55
CA LEU A 70 8.20 12.41 -15.87
C LEU A 70 7.65 11.43 -16.91
N THR A 71 8.04 10.16 -16.82
CA THR A 71 7.53 9.13 -17.75
C THR A 71 6.05 8.86 -17.50
N ILE A 72 5.64 8.78 -16.24
CA ILE A 72 4.25 8.58 -15.85
C ILE A 72 3.40 9.78 -16.28
N ASP A 73 3.86 11.00 -16.04
CA ASP A 73 3.16 12.23 -16.40
C ASP A 73 2.96 12.34 -17.92
N ASN A 74 3.98 11.99 -18.71
CA ASN A 74 3.88 11.99 -20.18
C ASN A 74 2.84 10.97 -20.67
N ILE A 75 2.82 9.76 -20.11
CA ILE A 75 1.82 8.74 -20.46
C ILE A 75 0.40 9.23 -20.14
N PHE A 76 0.20 9.85 -18.97
CA PHE A 76 -1.10 10.41 -18.62
C PHE A 76 -1.50 11.58 -19.52
N ALA A 77 -0.57 12.46 -19.89
CA ALA A 77 -0.83 13.58 -20.79
C ALA A 77 -1.22 13.11 -22.20
N GLU A 78 -0.58 12.07 -22.73
CA GLU A 78 -0.97 11.46 -24.02
C GLU A 78 -2.38 10.87 -23.96
N ILE A 79 -2.71 10.15 -22.88
CA ILE A 79 -4.04 9.59 -22.66
C ILE A 79 -5.11 10.68 -22.55
N GLU A 80 -4.80 11.83 -21.92
CA GLU A 80 -5.73 12.96 -21.83
C GLU A 80 -5.94 13.67 -23.16
N GLN A 81 -4.90 13.81 -23.98
CA GLN A 81 -5.00 14.44 -25.31
C GLN A 81 -5.82 13.62 -26.30
N GLU A 82 -5.79 12.28 -26.21
CA GLU A 82 -6.55 11.40 -27.09
C GLU A 82 -8.04 11.28 -26.71
N LYS A 83 -8.41 11.59 -25.47
CA LYS A 83 -9.78 11.45 -24.99
C LYS A 83 -10.67 12.62 -25.42
N LYS A 84 -11.70 12.33 -26.20
CA LYS A 84 -12.74 13.32 -26.54
C LYS A 84 -13.63 13.57 -25.33
N LEU A 85 -14.24 14.76 -25.23
CA LEU A 85 -15.21 15.12 -24.16
C LEU A 85 -16.33 14.07 -24.00
N LYS A 86 -16.69 13.37 -25.08
CA LYS A 86 -17.68 12.28 -25.07
C LYS A 86 -17.21 11.08 -24.26
N ASP A 87 -15.92 10.75 -24.32
CA ASP A 87 -15.32 9.62 -23.60
C ASP A 87 -15.21 9.96 -22.11
N PHE A 88 -14.86 11.20 -21.77
CA PHE A 88 -14.92 11.70 -20.38
C PHE A 88 -16.33 11.62 -19.77
N ILE A 89 -17.36 12.02 -20.51
CA ILE A 89 -18.74 11.93 -20.03
C ILE A 89 -19.14 10.46 -19.83
N ASN A 90 -18.77 9.59 -20.77
CA ASN A 90 -19.09 8.17 -20.68
C ASN A 90 -18.36 7.49 -19.51
N ASP A 91 -17.08 7.81 -19.31
CA ASP A 91 -16.27 7.34 -18.19
C ASP A 91 -16.82 7.85 -16.86
N THR A 92 -17.23 9.12 -16.79
CA THR A 92 -17.85 9.71 -15.59
C THR A 92 -19.18 9.04 -15.26
N VAL A 93 -20.02 8.76 -16.25
CA VAL A 93 -21.28 8.03 -16.06
C VAL A 93 -21.02 6.61 -15.59
N ARG A 94 -20.02 5.93 -16.17
CA ARG A 94 -19.62 4.58 -15.76
C ARG A 94 -19.04 4.55 -14.34
N MET A 95 -18.23 5.53 -13.97
CA MET A 95 -17.65 5.61 -12.64
C MET A 95 -18.72 5.89 -11.59
N ASN A 96 -19.63 6.83 -11.88
CA ASN A 96 -20.76 7.13 -11.01
C ASN A 96 -21.73 5.94 -10.86
N SER A 97 -21.94 5.13 -11.89
CA SER A 97 -22.77 3.93 -11.79
C SER A 97 -22.14 2.88 -10.87
N ILE A 98 -20.82 2.67 -10.95
CA ILE A 98 -20.08 1.78 -10.05
C ILE A 98 -20.11 2.29 -8.61
N ILE A 99 -19.91 3.60 -8.38
CA ILE A 99 -19.95 4.21 -7.04
C ILE A 99 -21.34 4.05 -6.43
N LEU A 100 -22.41 4.30 -7.21
CA LEU A 100 -23.79 4.12 -6.77
C LEU A 100 -24.09 2.66 -6.45
N GLU A 101 -23.63 1.72 -7.28
CA GLU A 101 -23.83 0.30 -7.05
C GLU A 101 -23.16 -0.16 -5.74
N ASN A 102 -21.89 0.20 -5.55
CA ASN A 102 -21.15 -0.16 -4.34
C ASN A 102 -21.75 0.49 -3.08
N SER A 103 -22.13 1.76 -3.17
CA SER A 103 -22.82 2.46 -2.09
C SER A 103 -24.18 1.81 -1.79
N SER A 104 -24.90 1.36 -2.81
CA SER A 104 -26.19 0.67 -2.63
C SER A 104 -26.04 -0.68 -1.93
N ARG A 105 -24.93 -1.40 -2.14
CA ARG A 105 -24.61 -2.64 -1.42
C ARG A 105 -24.29 -2.34 0.05
N PHE A 106 -23.57 -1.26 0.33
CA PHE A 106 -23.31 -0.84 1.72
C PHE A 106 -24.59 -0.54 2.50
N LEU A 107 -25.58 0.08 1.85
CA LEU A 107 -26.90 0.35 2.43
C LEU A 107 -27.65 -0.92 2.88
N GLU A 108 -27.32 -2.09 2.35
CA GLU A 108 -27.95 -3.36 2.76
C GLU A 108 -27.46 -3.84 4.14
N TYR A 109 -26.28 -3.39 4.58
CA TYR A 109 -25.71 -3.73 5.89
C TYR A 109 -26.18 -2.82 7.03
N ILE A 110 -26.81 -1.68 6.71
CA ILE A 110 -27.33 -0.76 7.74
C ILE A 110 -28.70 -1.29 8.23
N PRO A 111 -28.85 -1.61 9.52
CA PRO A 111 -30.11 -2.12 10.06
C PRO A 111 -31.22 -1.06 9.90
N GLY A 112 -32.37 -1.48 9.37
CA GLY A 112 -33.53 -0.60 9.13
C GLY A 112 -33.68 -0.07 7.69
N VAL A 113 -32.62 -0.04 6.90
CA VAL A 113 -32.69 0.37 5.48
C VAL A 113 -33.56 -0.54 4.60
N PRO A 114 -33.57 -1.89 4.77
CA PRO A 114 -34.48 -2.77 4.02
C PRO A 114 -35.97 -2.43 4.23
N PHE A 115 -36.34 -1.95 5.43
CA PHE A 115 -37.70 -1.53 5.74
C PHE A 115 -38.08 -0.23 5.04
N ILE A 116 -37.16 0.74 5.00
CA ILE A 116 -37.34 2.01 4.29
C ILE A 116 -37.51 1.75 2.79
N ARG A 117 -36.65 0.90 2.20
CA ARG A 117 -36.73 0.50 0.78
C ARG A 117 -38.08 -0.13 0.43
N ARG A 118 -38.62 -0.98 1.29
CA ARG A 118 -39.97 -1.58 1.11
C ARG A 118 -41.08 -0.54 1.19
N LYS A 119 -41.06 0.35 2.20
CA LYS A 119 -42.06 1.43 2.38
C LYS A 119 -42.08 2.41 1.21
N VAL A 120 -40.89 2.79 0.70
CA VAL A 120 -40.78 3.66 -0.48
C VAL A 120 -41.31 2.95 -1.72
N ARG A 121 -40.97 1.68 -1.96
CA ARG A 121 -41.52 0.89 -3.09
C ARG A 121 -43.04 0.77 -3.04
N THR A 122 -43.64 0.51 -1.89
CA THR A 122 -45.10 0.45 -1.75
C THR A 122 -45.75 1.80 -2.01
N LYS A 123 -45.14 2.90 -1.53
CA LYS A 123 -45.63 4.25 -1.79
C LYS A 123 -45.60 4.60 -3.29
N TYR A 124 -44.50 4.26 -3.97
CA TYR A 124 -44.36 4.46 -5.42
C TYR A 124 -45.32 3.58 -6.24
N LYS A 125 -45.51 2.30 -5.87
CA LYS A 125 -46.50 1.44 -6.53
C LYS A 125 -47.91 1.98 -6.36
N ASN A 126 -48.27 2.42 -5.15
CA ASN A 126 -49.59 3.00 -4.89
C ASN A 126 -49.79 4.31 -5.63
N ALA A 127 -48.76 5.17 -5.72
CA ALA A 127 -48.79 6.40 -6.52
C ALA A 127 -48.92 6.13 -8.04
N ARG A 128 -48.26 5.10 -8.56
CA ARG A 128 -48.38 4.68 -9.97
C ARG A 128 -49.74 4.07 -10.28
N ILE A 129 -50.32 3.32 -9.34
CA ILE A 129 -51.67 2.74 -9.46
C ILE A 129 -52.74 3.84 -9.35
N SER A 130 -52.56 4.85 -8.49
CA SER A 130 -53.48 5.99 -8.39
C SER A 130 -53.46 6.92 -9.60
N LEU A 131 -52.37 6.91 -10.40
CA LEU A 131 -52.27 7.64 -11.66
C LEU A 131 -52.87 6.88 -12.86
N LEU A 132 -53.27 5.61 -12.69
CA LEU A 132 -53.77 4.75 -13.77
C LEU A 132 -55.29 4.77 -14.06
N PRO A 133 -56.22 5.43 -13.31
CA PRO A 133 -57.61 5.47 -13.72
C PRO A 133 -58.00 6.85 -14.28
N LEU A 134 -57.51 7.21 -15.48
CA LEU A 134 -58.09 8.33 -16.25
C LEU A 134 -58.41 7.99 -17.72
N ASN A 135 -57.98 6.83 -18.25
CA ASN A 135 -58.19 6.48 -19.67
C ASN A 135 -59.00 5.20 -19.92
N ARG A 136 -60.03 4.96 -19.11
CA ARG A 136 -61.08 3.97 -19.44
C ARG A 136 -62.45 4.51 -19.10
N LYS A 137 -62.98 5.38 -19.95
CA LYS A 137 -64.42 5.49 -20.28
C LYS A 137 -64.60 6.57 -21.34
N LYS A 138 -64.74 6.13 -22.59
CA LYS A 138 -65.85 6.48 -23.48
C LYS A 138 -65.79 5.52 -24.68
N ALA A 139 -66.59 4.47 -24.54
CA ALA A 139 -67.07 3.66 -25.65
C ALA A 139 -68.57 4.00 -25.79
N LYS A 140 -69.02 4.02 -27.05
CA LYS A 140 -70.32 4.44 -27.60
C LYS A 140 -70.44 5.93 -27.91
#